data_AF-A0AAD5HLC8-F1
#
_entry.id   AF-A0AAD5HLC8-F1
#
_cell.length_a   1.000
_cell.length_b   1.000
_cell.length_c   1.000
_cell.angle_alpha   90.00
_cell.angle_beta   90.00
_cell.angle_gamma   90.00
#
_symmetry.space_group_name_H-M   'P 1'
#
loop_
_entity.id
_entity.type
_entity.pdbx_description
1 polymer ?
#
loop_
_entity_poly.entity_id
_entity_poly.type
_entity_poly.pdbx_seq_one_letter_code
_entity_poly.pdbx_strand_id
1 'polypeptide(L)'
;MPRPSPPSDEEVRCYYVGLPGKPRLVARSSTEPWSPQTDFGHTRGKTLDSVGQHPIVAVWNDTAGPLRRKVLETLELENIQWVAIDILRLGYQNVRGILDETPLNPVTVLVSVVPSSTTWNAGVDVVLRCREILRRQEIHDVEVEMKESKISQCNLGARPVQEPPSSGSVNPSRAGLQLAQESQKPTSGPIAQPEEWNALFPEFLGLSIASLHSPFHRGTKGLYLRIRGTARILLLTCRHIAFTEPDVNGDFHHCDAAPRAIIQPSSATLQGAHKSVKEDIKRSERDMEKNRDLASASALRKFNEAMAERTTREALEQRLSALEEPSSRTIGHVLFSPKISEGRSPSGEKRCRDWALIELDQEKHKSVLATLTNGMFCGMTAKMTLGRQPSKSSKGAIQQTTTIWNLTAKPTLLSSREPLLSTSCGNHQRNQRPCRKQPWWRERELRRVVCHPN
;
A
#
# COMPACT_ATOMS: atom_id res chain seq x y z
N MET A 1 -13.23 -6.34 -34.03
CA MET A 1 -13.53 -5.41 -32.91
C MET A 1 -13.29 -3.99 -33.40
N PRO A 2 -14.19 -3.03 -33.12
CA PRO A 2 -13.94 -1.64 -33.48
C PRO A 2 -12.69 -1.14 -32.76
N ARG A 3 -11.80 -0.49 -33.51
CA ARG A 3 -10.56 0.10 -33.00
C ARG A 3 -10.89 1.50 -32.44
N PRO A 4 -10.51 1.81 -31.19
CA PRO A 4 -10.67 3.16 -30.63
C PRO A 4 -9.87 4.19 -31.43
N SER A 5 -10.28 5.46 -31.37
CA SER A 5 -9.49 6.57 -31.90
C SER A 5 -8.22 6.79 -31.06
N PRO A 6 -7.15 7.36 -31.64
CA PRO A 6 -6.02 7.84 -30.85
C PRO A 6 -6.48 8.84 -29.79
N PRO A 7 -5.97 8.76 -28.54
CA PRO A 7 -6.32 9.72 -27.51
C PRO A 7 -5.71 11.09 -27.83
N SER A 8 -6.42 12.16 -27.46
CA SER A 8 -5.85 13.50 -27.54
C SER A 8 -4.76 13.71 -26.48
N ASP A 9 -3.91 14.72 -26.68
CA ASP A 9 -2.91 15.11 -25.68
C ASP A 9 -3.52 15.44 -24.31
N GLU A 10 -4.73 16.00 -24.31
CA GLU A 10 -5.48 16.26 -23.09
C GLU A 10 -5.92 14.95 -22.44
N GLU A 11 -6.51 14.03 -23.21
CA GLU A 11 -6.92 12.71 -22.72
C GLU A 11 -5.72 11.96 -22.12
N VAL A 12 -4.59 11.92 -22.82
CA VAL A 12 -3.36 11.27 -22.34
C VAL A 12 -2.95 11.74 -20.94
N ARG A 13 -3.07 13.04 -20.66
CA ARG A 13 -2.68 13.65 -19.38
C ARG A 13 -3.78 13.60 -18.32
N CYS A 14 -5.04 13.60 -18.73
CA CYS A 14 -6.18 13.82 -17.84
C CYS A 14 -7.03 12.58 -17.60
N TYR A 15 -6.84 11.49 -18.35
CA TYR A 15 -7.67 10.27 -18.27
C TYR A 15 -7.71 9.68 -16.85
N TYR A 16 -6.56 9.65 -16.17
CA TYR A 16 -6.40 9.08 -14.82
C TYR A 16 -6.30 10.14 -13.72
N VAL A 17 -6.76 11.37 -13.96
CA VAL A 17 -6.87 12.38 -12.88
C VAL A 17 -7.62 11.78 -11.71
N GLY A 18 -7.12 11.95 -10.48
CA GLY A 18 -7.66 11.32 -9.27
C GLY A 18 -6.81 10.18 -8.72
N LEU A 19 -6.03 9.51 -9.59
CA LEU A 19 -5.10 8.46 -9.16
C LEU A 19 -3.76 9.03 -8.68
N PRO A 20 -3.09 8.38 -7.69
CA PRO A 20 -1.74 8.75 -7.28
C PRO A 20 -0.76 8.73 -8.46
N GLY A 21 0.11 9.75 -8.52
CA GLY A 21 1.11 9.87 -9.58
C GLY A 21 0.57 10.32 -10.94
N LYS A 22 -0.76 10.50 -11.10
CA LYS A 22 -1.41 10.98 -12.34
C LYS A 22 -0.84 10.30 -13.60
N PRO A 23 -0.97 8.97 -13.70
CA PRO A 23 -0.35 8.22 -14.79
C PRO A 23 -0.90 8.65 -16.15
N ARG A 24 -0.06 8.53 -17.18
CA ARG A 24 -0.45 8.85 -18.56
C ARG A 24 -1.14 7.66 -19.20
N LEU A 25 -2.22 7.91 -19.94
CA LEU A 25 -2.86 6.89 -20.77
C LEU A 25 -1.99 6.57 -21.98
N VAL A 26 -1.77 5.29 -22.23
CA VAL A 26 -1.09 4.79 -23.43
C VAL A 26 -2.12 4.26 -24.43
N ALA A 27 -3.05 3.42 -23.98
CA ALA A 27 -4.11 2.86 -24.81
C ALA A 27 -5.30 2.38 -23.97
N ARG A 28 -6.47 2.24 -24.59
CA ARG A 28 -7.68 1.69 -23.97
C ARG A 28 -8.47 0.90 -25.01
N SER A 29 -9.26 -0.07 -24.57
CA SER A 29 -10.09 -0.89 -25.46
C SER A 29 -11.47 -0.27 -25.72
N SER A 30 -11.96 0.59 -24.82
CA SER A 30 -13.25 1.28 -25.01
C SER A 30 -13.18 2.24 -26.20
N THR A 31 -14.22 2.22 -27.01
CA THR A 31 -14.41 3.12 -28.16
C THR A 31 -15.16 4.40 -27.80
N GLU A 32 -15.61 4.55 -26.56
CA GLU A 32 -16.35 5.73 -26.13
C GLU A 32 -15.43 6.97 -26.11
N PRO A 33 -15.81 8.10 -26.72
CA PRO A 33 -15.01 9.32 -26.60
C PRO A 33 -14.83 9.72 -25.13
N TRP A 34 -13.60 10.07 -24.76
CA TRP A 34 -13.33 10.55 -23.40
C TRP A 34 -13.63 12.04 -23.31
N SER A 35 -14.24 12.46 -22.21
CA SER A 35 -14.37 13.86 -21.82
C SER A 35 -14.06 14.03 -20.33
N PRO A 36 -13.49 15.19 -19.93
CA PRO A 36 -13.29 15.51 -18.52
C PRO A 36 -14.62 15.42 -17.77
N GLN A 37 -14.68 14.58 -16.74
CA GLN A 37 -15.86 14.49 -15.90
C GLN A 37 -15.83 15.62 -14.88
N THR A 38 -16.88 16.43 -14.85
CA THR A 38 -17.03 17.55 -13.91
C THR A 38 -18.32 17.43 -13.11
N ASP A 39 -18.30 17.94 -11.89
CA ASP A 39 -19.46 18.04 -11.02
C ASP A 39 -19.40 19.35 -10.24
N PHE A 40 -20.46 20.15 -10.30
CA PHE A 40 -20.53 21.52 -9.77
C PHE A 40 -19.31 22.40 -10.12
N GLY A 41 -18.72 22.21 -11.30
CA GLY A 41 -17.53 22.96 -11.75
C GLY A 41 -16.19 22.39 -11.26
N HIS A 42 -16.19 21.30 -10.49
CA HIS A 42 -14.98 20.60 -10.05
C HIS A 42 -14.72 19.35 -10.88
N THR A 43 -13.46 19.05 -11.21
CA THR A 43 -13.08 17.81 -11.90
C THR A 43 -13.28 16.61 -10.98
N ARG A 44 -14.02 15.60 -11.45
CA ARG A 44 -14.16 14.31 -10.76
C ARG A 44 -12.91 13.47 -11.01
N GLY A 45 -12.27 13.05 -9.93
CA GLY A 45 -11.15 12.12 -10.01
C GLY A 45 -11.61 10.69 -10.27
N LYS A 46 -10.78 9.88 -10.92
CA LYS A 46 -10.91 8.43 -10.96
C LYS A 46 -10.53 7.81 -9.60
N THR A 47 -11.17 6.70 -9.25
CA THR A 47 -10.87 5.86 -8.09
C THR A 47 -10.55 4.44 -8.51
N LEU A 48 -9.82 3.74 -7.64
CA LEU A 48 -9.56 2.31 -7.75
C LEU A 48 -10.24 1.61 -6.58
N ASP A 49 -11.08 0.62 -6.88
CA ASP A 49 -11.75 -0.19 -5.86
C ASP A 49 -11.49 -1.68 -6.12
N SER A 50 -11.66 -2.51 -5.09
CA SER A 50 -11.53 -3.96 -5.23
C SER A 50 -12.64 -4.53 -6.14
N VAL A 51 -12.34 -5.59 -6.88
CA VAL A 51 -13.29 -6.23 -7.81
C VAL A 51 -14.51 -6.82 -7.08
N GLY A 52 -14.31 -7.43 -5.91
CA GLY A 52 -15.37 -8.13 -5.18
C GLY A 52 -15.84 -9.39 -5.94
N GLN A 53 -17.14 -9.67 -5.90
CA GLN A 53 -17.73 -10.80 -6.62
C GLN A 53 -17.77 -10.52 -8.13
N HIS A 54 -16.96 -11.24 -8.91
CA HIS A 54 -16.94 -11.16 -10.36
C HIS A 54 -16.30 -12.43 -10.98
N PRO A 55 -16.81 -12.97 -12.11
CA PRO A 55 -16.27 -14.19 -12.74
C PRO A 55 -14.76 -14.15 -13.03
N ILE A 56 -14.25 -12.98 -13.46
CA ILE A 56 -12.82 -12.78 -13.73
C ILE A 56 -11.90 -13.14 -12.57
N VAL A 57 -12.35 -13.00 -11.31
CA VAL A 57 -11.50 -13.23 -10.14
C VAL A 57 -11.10 -14.70 -10.06
N ALA A 58 -12.03 -15.62 -10.29
CA ALA A 58 -11.74 -17.05 -10.29
C ALA A 58 -10.81 -17.43 -11.45
N VAL A 59 -11.11 -16.93 -12.66
CA VAL A 59 -10.37 -17.27 -13.88
C VAL A 59 -8.95 -16.68 -13.89
N TRP A 60 -8.76 -15.47 -13.34
CA TRP A 60 -7.44 -14.83 -13.27
C TRP A 60 -6.54 -15.45 -12.19
N ASN A 61 -7.13 -15.84 -11.06
CA ASN A 61 -6.39 -16.44 -9.95
C ASN A 61 -6.05 -17.92 -10.16
N ASP A 62 -6.62 -18.57 -11.17
CA ASP A 62 -6.13 -19.86 -11.65
C ASP A 62 -4.76 -19.67 -12.33
N THR A 63 -3.69 -19.93 -11.57
CA THR A 63 -2.31 -19.83 -12.07
C THR A 63 -1.99 -20.81 -13.19
N ALA A 64 -2.74 -21.91 -13.32
CA ALA A 64 -2.66 -22.85 -14.43
C ALA A 64 -3.65 -22.50 -15.55
N GLY A 65 -4.49 -21.48 -15.34
CA GLY A 65 -5.56 -21.07 -16.23
C GLY A 65 -5.06 -20.39 -17.52
N PRO A 66 -5.85 -20.46 -18.60
CA PRO A 66 -5.45 -19.92 -19.90
C PRO A 66 -5.47 -18.39 -19.98
N LEU A 67 -6.28 -17.70 -19.16
CA LEU A 67 -6.45 -16.26 -19.23
C LEU A 67 -5.13 -15.51 -18.93
N ARG A 68 -4.59 -15.71 -17.72
CA ARG A 68 -3.38 -15.03 -17.27
C ARG A 68 -2.19 -15.35 -18.19
N ARG A 69 -2.04 -16.62 -18.58
CA ARG A 69 -0.95 -17.07 -19.46
C ARG A 69 -1.00 -16.39 -20.82
N LYS A 70 -2.17 -16.40 -21.49
CA LYS A 70 -2.32 -15.79 -22.82
C LYS A 70 -2.13 -14.27 -22.80
N VAL A 71 -2.53 -13.60 -21.73
CA VAL A 71 -2.28 -12.16 -21.55
C VAL A 71 -0.76 -11.90 -21.45
N LEU A 72 -0.03 -12.70 -20.69
CA LEU A 72 1.43 -12.59 -20.58
C LEU A 72 2.13 -12.89 -21.91
N GLU A 73 1.72 -13.96 -22.61
CA GLU A 73 2.23 -14.31 -23.94
C GLU A 73 1.99 -13.17 -24.94
N THR A 74 0.83 -12.51 -24.89
CA THR A 74 0.52 -11.36 -25.76
C THR A 74 1.46 -10.19 -25.49
N LEU A 75 1.77 -9.90 -24.23
CA LEU A 75 2.69 -8.81 -23.86
C LEU A 75 4.13 -9.12 -24.28
N GLU A 76 4.55 -10.39 -24.17
CA GLU A 76 5.89 -10.84 -24.55
C GLU A 76 6.09 -10.86 -26.07
N LEU A 77 5.11 -11.39 -26.83
CA LEU A 77 5.15 -11.42 -28.29
C LEU A 77 5.28 -10.04 -28.92
N GLU A 78 4.69 -9.03 -28.28
CA GLU A 78 4.67 -7.64 -28.76
C GLU A 78 5.78 -6.79 -28.10
N ASN A 79 6.69 -7.44 -27.37
CA ASN A 79 7.84 -6.82 -26.70
C ASN A 79 7.47 -5.62 -25.80
N ILE A 80 6.34 -5.73 -25.08
CA ILE A 80 5.86 -4.68 -24.18
C ILE A 80 6.66 -4.71 -22.88
N GLN A 81 7.30 -3.59 -22.53
CA GLN A 81 7.98 -3.40 -21.26
C GLN A 81 6.98 -3.13 -20.12
N TRP A 82 6.19 -4.15 -19.78
CA TRP A 82 5.22 -4.07 -18.70
C TRP A 82 5.89 -4.22 -17.32
N VAL A 83 5.30 -3.56 -16.32
CA VAL A 83 5.80 -3.52 -14.93
C VAL A 83 4.80 -4.08 -13.92
N ALA A 84 3.50 -4.01 -14.22
CA ALA A 84 2.43 -4.59 -13.42
C ALA A 84 1.20 -4.85 -14.28
N ILE A 85 0.38 -5.83 -13.86
CA ILE A 85 -0.95 -6.08 -14.42
C ILE A 85 -1.91 -6.20 -13.23
N ASP A 86 -2.85 -5.28 -13.14
CA ASP A 86 -3.81 -5.18 -12.05
C ASP A 86 -5.23 -5.41 -12.58
N ILE A 87 -6.09 -6.09 -11.81
CA ILE A 87 -7.52 -6.17 -12.11
C ILE A 87 -8.27 -5.48 -10.99
N LEU A 88 -8.82 -4.32 -11.30
CA LEU A 88 -9.43 -3.41 -10.34
C LEU A 88 -10.71 -2.84 -10.90
N ARG A 89 -11.58 -2.33 -10.02
CA ARG A 89 -12.66 -1.46 -10.46
C ARG A 89 -12.09 -0.07 -10.67
N LEU A 90 -12.31 0.50 -11.85
CA LEU A 90 -11.81 1.81 -12.22
C LEU A 90 -12.96 2.65 -12.76
N GLY A 91 -13.28 3.73 -12.07
CA GLY A 91 -14.27 4.70 -12.54
C GLY A 91 -14.10 6.02 -11.83
N TYR A 92 -15.14 6.85 -11.77
CA TYR A 92 -15.07 8.20 -11.21
C TYR A 92 -15.63 8.24 -9.78
N GLN A 93 -15.05 9.11 -8.93
CA GLN A 93 -15.53 9.37 -7.57
C GLN A 93 -17.03 9.64 -7.56
N ASN A 94 -17.76 8.97 -6.68
CA ASN A 94 -19.20 9.20 -6.50
C ASN A 94 -19.47 10.64 -6.04
N VAL A 95 -20.56 11.21 -6.55
CA VAL A 95 -21.02 12.55 -6.17
C VAL A 95 -21.53 12.54 -4.73
N ARG A 96 -21.05 13.48 -3.90
CA ARG A 96 -21.58 13.65 -2.54
C ARG A 96 -23.02 14.15 -2.61
N GLY A 97 -23.96 13.40 -2.02
CA GLY A 97 -25.34 13.87 -1.79
C GLY A 97 -26.43 13.34 -2.73
N ILE A 98 -26.09 12.48 -3.69
CA ILE A 98 -27.10 11.75 -4.47
C ILE A 98 -27.30 10.39 -3.79
N LEU A 99 -28.50 10.17 -3.24
CA LEU A 99 -28.94 8.93 -2.59
C LEU A 99 -29.31 7.84 -3.61
N ASP A 100 -28.64 7.78 -4.76
CA ASP A 100 -28.86 6.70 -5.72
C ASP A 100 -27.79 5.62 -5.60
N GLU A 101 -28.27 4.39 -5.76
CA GLU A 101 -27.52 3.16 -5.90
C GLU A 101 -26.66 3.21 -7.16
N THR A 102 -25.57 3.99 -7.14
CA THR A 102 -24.69 4.08 -8.30
C THR A 102 -24.07 2.70 -8.56
N PRO A 103 -24.13 2.17 -9.81
CA PRO A 103 -23.50 0.90 -10.12
C PRO A 103 -22.01 0.95 -9.78
N LEU A 104 -21.48 -0.15 -9.26
CA LEU A 104 -20.05 -0.30 -8.97
C LEU A 104 -19.23 0.12 -10.19
N ASN A 105 -18.12 0.81 -9.95
CA ASN A 105 -17.14 1.14 -11.00
C ASN A 105 -16.83 -0.11 -11.86
N PRO A 106 -16.70 0.04 -13.19
CA PRO A 106 -16.50 -1.09 -14.09
C PRO A 106 -15.18 -1.79 -13.78
N VAL A 107 -15.14 -3.10 -14.02
CA VAL A 107 -13.93 -3.89 -13.83
C VAL A 107 -13.01 -3.69 -15.03
N THR A 108 -11.75 -3.37 -14.74
CA THR A 108 -10.74 -3.05 -15.76
C THR A 108 -9.47 -3.84 -15.50
N VAL A 109 -8.91 -4.44 -16.55
CA VAL A 109 -7.53 -4.95 -16.54
C VAL A 109 -6.59 -3.79 -16.88
N LEU A 110 -5.74 -3.41 -15.94
CA LEU A 110 -4.78 -2.32 -16.06
C LEU A 110 -3.38 -2.88 -16.31
N VAL A 111 -2.87 -2.66 -17.52
CA VAL A 111 -1.48 -2.97 -17.90
C VAL A 111 -0.63 -1.73 -17.65
N SER A 112 0.30 -1.82 -16.70
CA SER A 112 1.25 -0.76 -16.41
C SER A 112 2.54 -0.98 -17.20
N VAL A 113 3.02 0.04 -17.92
CA VAL A 113 4.24 -0.03 -18.74
C VAL A 113 5.26 1.03 -18.33
N VAL A 114 6.54 0.79 -18.65
CA VAL A 114 7.60 1.78 -18.44
C VAL A 114 7.27 3.08 -19.20
N PRO A 115 7.48 4.28 -18.62
CA PRO A 115 7.16 5.52 -19.31
C PRO A 115 7.89 5.63 -20.65
N SER A 116 7.17 6.04 -21.69
CA SER A 116 7.69 6.20 -23.06
C SER A 116 8.25 4.93 -23.72
N SER A 117 8.02 3.74 -23.16
CA SER A 117 8.47 2.47 -23.76
C SER A 117 7.55 1.96 -24.87
N THR A 118 6.35 2.51 -25.02
CA THR A 118 5.31 1.98 -25.89
C THR A 118 4.50 3.12 -26.50
N THR A 119 4.17 2.99 -27.79
CA THR A 119 3.34 3.94 -28.52
C THR A 119 1.86 3.56 -28.45
N TRP A 120 0.96 4.49 -28.73
CA TRP A 120 -0.48 4.20 -28.80
C TRP A 120 -0.79 3.07 -29.79
N ASN A 121 -0.17 3.05 -30.97
CA ASN A 121 -0.40 2.03 -32.00
C ASN A 121 -0.11 0.61 -31.49
N ALA A 122 1.06 0.41 -30.88
CA ALA A 122 1.41 -0.89 -30.31
C ALA A 122 0.53 -1.22 -29.08
N GLY A 123 0.27 -0.22 -28.24
CA GLY A 123 -0.54 -0.38 -27.03
C GLY A 123 -1.97 -0.79 -27.33
N VAL A 124 -2.63 -0.18 -28.33
CA VAL A 124 -4.03 -0.47 -28.66
C VAL A 124 -4.19 -1.88 -29.23
N ASP A 125 -3.24 -2.35 -30.05
CA ASP A 125 -3.29 -3.71 -30.61
C ASP A 125 -3.17 -4.77 -29.50
N VAL A 126 -2.28 -4.54 -28.52
CA VAL A 126 -2.13 -5.39 -27.32
C VAL A 126 -3.40 -5.38 -26.47
N VAL A 127 -3.91 -4.18 -26.15
CA VAL A 127 -5.10 -3.99 -25.31
C VAL A 127 -6.32 -4.69 -25.93
N LEU A 128 -6.51 -4.59 -27.26
CA LEU A 128 -7.59 -5.26 -27.97
C LEU A 128 -7.43 -6.78 -28.00
N ARG A 129 -6.20 -7.31 -28.15
CA ARG A 129 -5.91 -8.75 -28.03
C ARG A 129 -6.19 -9.27 -26.63
N CYS A 130 -5.80 -8.55 -25.59
CA CYS A 130 -6.12 -8.89 -24.20
C CYS A 130 -7.64 -8.92 -23.96
N ARG A 131 -8.38 -7.94 -24.50
CA ARG A 131 -9.85 -7.95 -24.42
C ARG A 131 -10.47 -9.15 -25.15
N GLU A 132 -9.92 -9.53 -26.30
CA GLU A 132 -10.37 -10.72 -27.02
C GLU A 132 -10.11 -12.00 -26.23
N ILE A 133 -8.98 -12.11 -25.52
CA ILE A 133 -8.70 -13.23 -24.63
C ILE A 133 -9.76 -13.31 -23.51
N LEU A 134 -10.15 -12.19 -22.91
CA LEU A 134 -11.23 -12.14 -21.92
C LEU A 134 -12.56 -12.65 -22.48
N ARG A 135 -12.93 -12.19 -23.68
CA ARG A 135 -14.19 -12.61 -24.33
C ARG A 135 -14.23 -14.09 -24.68
N ARG A 136 -13.09 -14.68 -25.06
CA ARG A 136 -12.96 -16.13 -25.28
C ARG A 136 -13.08 -16.95 -23.99
N GLN A 137 -13.09 -16.30 -22.84
CA GLN A 137 -13.36 -16.91 -21.53
C GLN A 137 -14.75 -16.50 -21.02
N GLU A 138 -15.62 -16.03 -21.92
CA GLU A 138 -17.00 -15.59 -21.62
C GLU A 138 -17.06 -14.37 -20.68
N ILE A 139 -15.98 -13.59 -20.59
CA ILE A 139 -15.91 -12.34 -19.82
C ILE A 139 -16.04 -11.18 -20.80
N HIS A 140 -17.23 -10.58 -20.86
CA HIS A 140 -17.58 -9.55 -21.85
C HIS A 140 -17.66 -8.13 -21.27
N ASP A 141 -17.76 -8.01 -19.96
CA ASP A 141 -17.99 -6.78 -19.19
C ASP A 141 -16.72 -6.16 -18.60
N VAL A 142 -15.55 -6.59 -19.10
CA VAL A 142 -14.24 -6.11 -18.65
C VAL A 142 -13.49 -5.44 -19.78
N GLU A 143 -13.13 -4.18 -19.56
CA GLU A 143 -12.26 -3.43 -20.45
C GLU A 143 -10.78 -3.60 -20.06
N VAL A 144 -9.90 -3.33 -21.01
CA VAL A 144 -8.45 -3.38 -20.82
C VAL A 144 -7.89 -1.99 -21.11
N GLU A 145 -7.04 -1.51 -20.22
CA GLU A 145 -6.38 -0.22 -20.36
C GLU A 145 -4.88 -0.36 -20.11
N MET A 146 -4.10 0.50 -20.77
CA MET A 146 -2.66 0.56 -20.64
C MET A 146 -2.24 1.96 -20.18
N LYS A 147 -1.43 2.02 -19.12
CA LYS A 147 -0.95 3.27 -18.53
C LYS A 147 0.55 3.25 -18.30
N GLU A 148 1.17 4.42 -18.39
CA GLU A 148 2.55 4.58 -17.95
C GLU A 148 2.63 4.45 -16.42
N SER A 149 3.64 3.75 -15.95
CA SER A 149 3.95 3.64 -14.53
C SER A 149 5.44 3.55 -14.33
N LYS A 150 5.97 4.45 -13.49
CA LYS A 150 7.35 4.36 -13.03
C LYS A 150 7.38 3.47 -11.80
N ILE A 151 8.09 2.34 -11.87
CA ILE A 151 8.59 1.73 -10.64
C ILE A 151 9.70 2.65 -10.14
N SER A 152 9.34 3.52 -9.19
CA SER A 152 10.34 4.12 -8.34
C SER A 152 10.79 3.04 -7.38
N GLN A 153 12.02 2.54 -7.56
CA GLN A 153 12.72 2.00 -6.40
C GLN A 153 12.75 3.13 -5.38
N CYS A 154 12.12 2.93 -4.22
CA CYS A 154 12.15 3.88 -3.11
C CYS A 154 13.57 3.90 -2.53
N ASN A 155 14.54 4.46 -3.27
CA ASN A 155 15.93 4.66 -2.88
C ASN A 155 16.57 5.59 -3.92
N LEU A 156 16.76 6.86 -3.58
CA LEU A 156 17.88 7.73 -3.99
C LEU A 156 17.64 9.12 -3.36
N GLY A 157 18.26 9.37 -2.20
CA GLY A 157 18.71 10.68 -1.72
C GLY A 157 17.69 11.81 -1.66
N ALA A 158 16.94 11.91 -0.56
CA ALA A 158 16.30 13.16 -0.17
C ALA A 158 17.17 13.85 0.89
N ARG A 159 17.85 14.95 0.52
CA ARG A 159 18.65 15.77 1.44
C ARG A 159 17.80 16.24 2.64
N PRO A 160 18.37 16.30 3.86
CA PRO A 160 17.65 16.78 5.03
C PRO A 160 17.35 18.28 4.92
N VAL A 161 16.10 18.66 5.20
CA VAL A 161 15.76 20.02 5.64
C VAL A 161 15.82 20.00 7.17
N GLN A 162 16.61 20.91 7.75
CA GLN A 162 16.82 21.02 9.19
C GLN A 162 15.58 21.58 9.91
N GLU A 163 15.22 21.01 11.06
CA GLU A 163 14.29 21.58 12.03
C GLU A 163 15.04 22.31 13.17
N PRO A 164 14.49 23.41 13.72
CA PRO A 164 14.94 24.01 14.98
C PRO A 164 14.20 23.47 16.23
N PRO A 165 14.68 23.76 17.46
CA PRO A 165 14.46 22.89 18.63
C PRO A 165 13.27 23.24 19.54
N SER A 166 12.98 22.24 20.37
CA SER A 166 11.93 22.01 21.37
C SER A 166 11.84 22.96 22.57
N SER A 167 10.62 23.15 23.09
CA SER A 167 10.27 23.36 24.52
C SER A 167 8.75 23.13 24.66
N GLY A 168 8.13 22.61 25.72
CA GLY A 168 8.52 22.08 27.01
C GLY A 168 7.31 21.33 27.61
N SER A 169 7.57 20.44 28.57
CA SER A 169 6.66 19.43 29.12
C SER A 169 5.54 19.98 30.02
N VAL A 170 4.34 19.38 29.95
CA VAL A 170 3.32 19.41 31.02
C VAL A 170 2.70 18.01 31.18
N ASN A 171 2.73 17.47 32.40
CA ASN A 171 2.14 16.18 32.77
C ASN A 171 0.64 16.30 33.08
N PRO A 172 -0.23 15.39 32.62
CA PRO A 172 -1.56 15.19 33.19
C PRO A 172 -1.68 13.89 34.00
N SER A 173 -2.69 13.89 34.87
CA SER A 173 -2.91 12.96 35.98
C SER A 173 -3.24 11.51 35.58
N ARG A 174 -2.87 10.61 36.51
CA ARG A 174 -2.82 9.14 36.42
C ARG A 174 -4.14 8.42 36.12
N ALA A 175 -5.30 9.10 36.22
CA ALA A 175 -6.61 8.51 35.93
C ALA A 175 -7.09 8.75 34.47
N GLY A 176 -6.66 9.87 33.84
CA GLY A 176 -6.95 10.15 32.43
C GLY A 176 -6.05 9.36 31.46
N LEU A 177 -4.87 8.94 31.93
CA LEU A 177 -3.91 8.13 31.17
C LEU A 177 -4.48 6.78 30.72
N GLN A 178 -5.37 6.15 31.50
CA GLN A 178 -5.85 4.80 31.19
C GLN A 178 -6.89 4.78 30.04
N LEU A 179 -7.82 5.74 30.01
CA LEU A 179 -8.76 5.89 28.88
C LEU A 179 -8.07 6.44 27.61
N ALA A 180 -7.06 7.32 27.77
CA ALA A 180 -6.29 7.85 26.65
C ALA A 180 -5.38 6.78 26.02
N GLN A 181 -4.73 5.95 26.84
CA GLN A 181 -3.91 4.83 26.37
C GLN A 181 -4.73 3.78 25.60
N GLU A 182 -5.99 3.54 25.98
CA GLU A 182 -6.87 2.69 25.19
C GLU A 182 -7.20 3.31 23.83
N SER A 183 -7.36 4.63 23.71
CA SER A 183 -7.71 5.26 22.41
C SER A 183 -6.56 5.30 21.39
N GLN A 184 -5.32 5.05 21.82
CA GLN A 184 -4.12 5.11 20.98
C GLN A 184 -3.77 3.77 20.30
N LYS A 185 -4.30 2.64 20.80
CA LYS A 185 -3.95 1.30 20.31
C LYS A 185 -4.71 0.95 19.03
N PRO A 186 -4.05 0.33 18.04
CA PRO A 186 -4.74 -0.16 16.86
C PRO A 186 -5.83 -1.19 17.17
N THR A 187 -6.84 -1.26 16.30
CA THR A 187 -7.98 -2.18 16.42
C THR A 187 -8.37 -2.80 15.09
N SER A 188 -8.92 -4.00 15.12
CA SER A 188 -9.50 -4.69 13.95
C SER A 188 -10.97 -4.30 13.68
N GLY A 189 -11.52 -3.34 14.44
CA GLY A 189 -12.91 -2.89 14.31
C GLY A 189 -13.22 -2.11 13.03
N PRO A 190 -14.52 -1.91 12.72
CA PRO A 190 -14.94 -1.10 11.57
C PRO A 190 -14.43 0.34 11.67
N ILE A 191 -14.10 0.93 10.52
CA ILE A 191 -13.63 2.32 10.45
C ILE A 191 -14.82 3.25 10.67
N ALA A 192 -14.71 4.13 11.66
CA ALA A 192 -15.71 5.17 11.91
C ALA A 192 -15.66 6.25 10.81
N GLN A 193 -16.78 6.90 10.52
CA GLN A 193 -16.81 8.06 9.64
C GLN A 193 -16.20 9.30 10.34
N PRO A 194 -15.51 10.19 9.62
CA PRO A 194 -15.13 10.10 8.20
C PRO A 194 -14.00 9.09 7.98
N GLU A 195 -14.13 8.24 6.97
CA GLU A 195 -13.19 7.12 6.71
C GLU A 195 -11.73 7.56 6.49
N GLU A 196 -11.51 8.72 5.85
CA GLU A 196 -10.20 9.16 5.34
C GLU A 196 -9.07 9.08 6.38
N TRP A 197 -9.25 9.76 7.52
CA TRP A 197 -8.25 9.79 8.59
C TRP A 197 -8.55 8.81 9.72
N ASN A 198 -9.80 8.32 9.82
CA ASN A 198 -10.09 7.19 10.69
C ASN A 198 -9.38 5.91 10.24
N ALA A 199 -8.93 5.82 8.99
CA ALA A 199 -8.09 4.75 8.50
C ALA A 199 -6.66 4.73 9.08
N LEU A 200 -6.24 5.71 9.88
CA LEU A 200 -4.93 5.68 10.55
C LEU A 200 -4.89 4.77 11.80
N PHE A 201 -6.05 4.50 12.39
CA PHE A 201 -6.18 3.78 13.66
C PHE A 201 -6.27 2.24 13.54
N PRO A 202 -6.77 1.64 12.44
CA PRO A 202 -6.92 0.20 12.36
C PRO A 202 -5.60 -0.59 12.31
N GLU A 203 -5.73 -1.91 12.38
CA GLU A 203 -4.65 -2.88 12.23
C GLU A 203 -4.42 -3.32 10.77
N PHE A 204 -5.11 -2.70 9.80
CA PHE A 204 -5.02 -3.08 8.40
C PHE A 204 -3.62 -2.93 7.82
N LEU A 205 -3.38 -3.64 6.71
CA LEU A 205 -2.20 -3.47 5.89
C LEU A 205 -2.28 -2.15 5.10
N GLY A 206 -1.16 -1.70 4.57
CA GLY A 206 -1.12 -0.48 3.75
C GLY A 206 -1.07 0.82 4.56
N LEU A 207 -1.13 0.73 5.89
CA LEU A 207 -1.09 1.90 6.77
C LEU A 207 0.32 2.48 6.91
N SER A 208 0.37 3.78 7.16
CA SER A 208 1.61 4.53 7.34
C SER A 208 2.34 4.09 8.60
N ILE A 209 3.62 3.76 8.48
CA ILE A 209 4.51 3.46 9.61
C ILE A 209 5.83 4.22 9.45
N ALA A 210 6.61 4.33 10.53
CA ALA A 210 7.96 4.87 10.48
C ALA A 210 8.83 4.29 11.60
N SER A 211 10.15 4.40 11.46
CA SER A 211 11.07 4.23 12.59
C SER A 211 10.87 5.34 13.61
N LEU A 212 10.87 5.02 14.90
CA LEU A 212 10.82 6.03 15.97
C LEU A 212 12.01 7.01 15.88
N HIS A 213 13.16 6.56 15.36
CA HIS A 213 14.37 7.38 15.18
C HIS A 213 14.26 8.34 14.00
N SER A 214 13.31 8.11 13.09
CA SER A 214 13.08 8.95 11.91
C SER A 214 11.58 9.03 11.66
N PRO A 215 10.82 9.65 12.59
CA PRO A 215 9.36 9.51 12.64
C PRO A 215 8.64 10.17 11.45
N PHE A 216 9.32 11.05 10.71
CA PHE A 216 8.83 11.66 9.48
C PHE A 216 9.16 10.87 8.20
N HIS A 217 10.02 9.84 8.29
CA HIS A 217 10.34 8.98 7.15
C HIS A 217 9.23 7.95 6.94
N ARG A 218 8.32 8.26 6.03
CA ARG A 218 7.10 7.47 5.79
C ARG A 218 7.42 6.16 5.09
N GLY A 219 6.97 5.08 5.69
CA GLY A 219 6.84 3.76 5.07
C GLY A 219 5.43 3.22 5.13
N THR A 220 5.30 2.00 4.62
CA THR A 220 4.02 1.29 4.56
C THR A 220 4.12 -0.04 5.30
N LYS A 221 3.09 -0.31 6.09
CA LYS A 221 2.87 -1.57 6.78
C LYS A 221 2.56 -2.67 5.75
N GLY A 222 3.44 -3.67 5.66
CA GLY A 222 3.27 -4.83 4.79
C GLY A 222 2.49 -5.95 5.46
N LEU A 223 2.90 -7.20 5.26
CA LEU A 223 2.14 -8.39 5.68
C LEU A 223 2.41 -8.78 7.13
N TYR A 224 1.39 -9.29 7.81
CA TYR A 224 1.57 -10.07 9.04
C TYR A 224 2.02 -11.49 8.73
N LEU A 225 3.01 -11.95 9.49
CA LEU A 225 3.59 -13.28 9.48
C LEU A 225 3.52 -13.87 10.88
N ARG A 226 3.46 -15.19 10.98
CA ARG A 226 3.53 -15.90 12.27
C ARG A 226 4.71 -16.84 12.26
N ILE A 227 5.52 -16.80 13.31
CA ILE A 227 6.61 -17.77 13.47
C ILE A 227 5.97 -19.14 13.76
N ARG A 228 6.29 -20.13 12.92
CA ARG A 228 5.75 -21.48 13.02
C ARG A 228 5.96 -22.05 14.43
N GLY A 229 4.90 -22.61 15.01
CA GLY A 229 4.95 -23.19 16.36
C GLY A 229 4.91 -22.18 17.51
N THR A 230 4.66 -20.89 17.23
CA THR A 230 4.55 -19.85 18.26
C THR A 230 3.31 -18.98 18.06
N ALA A 231 2.95 -18.22 19.08
CA ALA A 231 1.95 -17.15 19.00
C ALA A 231 2.55 -15.80 18.55
N ARG A 232 3.85 -15.74 18.24
CA ARG A 232 4.54 -14.49 17.89
C ARG A 232 4.14 -14.05 16.49
N ILE A 233 3.59 -12.84 16.41
CA ILE A 233 3.21 -12.20 15.16
C ILE A 233 4.25 -11.16 14.80
N LEU A 234 4.71 -11.24 13.56
CA LEU A 234 5.64 -10.32 12.96
C LEU A 234 4.92 -9.49 11.90
N LEU A 235 5.33 -8.25 11.73
CA LEU A 235 5.02 -7.43 10.59
C LEU A 235 6.23 -7.41 9.65
N LEU A 236 6.02 -7.75 8.39
CA LEU A 236 6.98 -7.60 7.31
C LEU A 236 6.85 -6.21 6.69
N THR A 237 7.95 -5.49 6.56
CA THR A 237 8.04 -4.23 5.81
C THR A 237 9.41 -4.12 5.14
N CYS A 238 9.69 -3.03 4.43
CA CYS A 238 11.00 -2.79 3.83
C CYS A 238 12.03 -2.37 4.90
N ARG A 239 13.31 -2.71 4.71
CA ARG A 239 14.37 -2.28 5.63
C ARG A 239 14.49 -0.77 5.65
N HIS A 240 14.42 -0.13 4.49
CA HIS A 240 14.57 1.33 4.39
C HIS A 240 13.52 2.12 5.19
N ILE A 241 12.43 1.48 5.61
CA ILE A 241 11.41 2.08 6.48
C ILE A 241 11.85 2.07 7.95
N ALA A 242 12.53 1.01 8.38
CA ALA A 242 13.01 0.83 9.74
C ALA A 242 14.39 1.49 9.98
N PHE A 243 15.19 1.60 8.92
CA PHE A 243 16.56 2.12 8.93
C PHE A 243 16.73 3.15 7.81
N THR A 244 17.16 4.34 8.15
CA THR A 244 17.34 5.46 7.20
C THR A 244 18.80 5.62 6.78
N GLU A 245 19.11 6.56 5.88
CA GLU A 245 20.46 6.77 5.35
C GLU A 245 21.58 6.92 6.40
N PRO A 246 21.36 7.52 7.59
CA PRO A 246 22.37 7.58 8.64
C PRO A 246 22.70 6.21 9.27
N ASP A 247 21.81 5.22 9.15
CA ASP A 247 22.03 3.90 9.73
C ASP A 247 23.04 3.08 8.89
N VAL A 248 23.95 2.40 9.57
CA VAL A 248 24.90 1.50 8.92
C VAL A 248 24.15 0.39 8.17
N ASN A 249 24.53 0.14 6.92
CA ASN A 249 24.00 -0.96 6.13
C ASN A 249 24.60 -2.32 6.55
N GLY A 250 24.26 -2.75 7.76
CA GLY A 250 24.59 -4.06 8.32
C GLY A 250 23.34 -4.91 8.55
N ASP A 251 23.58 -6.20 8.80
CA ASP A 251 22.56 -7.08 9.35
C ASP A 251 22.22 -6.58 10.75
N PHE A 252 20.93 -6.45 11.04
CA PHE A 252 20.40 -6.04 12.32
C PHE A 252 19.72 -7.23 12.99
N HIS A 253 20.15 -7.51 14.22
CA HIS A 253 19.49 -8.44 15.12
C HIS A 253 19.01 -7.66 16.35
N HIS A 254 17.78 -7.92 16.78
CA HIS A 254 17.23 -7.28 17.96
C HIS A 254 18.13 -7.43 19.18
N CYS A 255 18.26 -6.35 19.93
CA CYS A 255 19.00 -6.28 21.18
C CYS A 255 18.23 -5.35 22.12
N ASP A 256 17.94 -5.82 23.34
CA ASP A 256 17.16 -5.06 24.31
C ASP A 256 17.85 -3.77 24.77
N ALA A 257 19.18 -3.68 24.64
CA ALA A 257 19.93 -2.48 24.94
C ALA A 257 19.77 -1.37 23.89
N ALA A 258 19.40 -1.71 22.66
CA ALA A 258 19.25 -0.77 21.55
C ALA A 258 18.09 -1.18 20.61
N PRO A 259 16.84 -1.18 21.12
CA PRO A 259 15.70 -1.64 20.36
C PRO A 259 15.38 -0.67 19.22
N ARG A 260 14.96 -1.21 18.06
CA ARG A 260 14.52 -0.39 16.93
C ARG A 260 12.99 -0.34 16.86
N ALA A 261 12.41 0.63 17.54
CA ALA A 261 10.95 0.81 17.62
C ALA A 261 10.34 1.33 16.30
N ILE A 262 9.15 0.81 15.97
CA ILE A 262 8.34 1.24 14.83
C ILE A 262 7.04 1.86 15.34
N ILE A 263 6.65 3.00 14.77
CA ILE A 263 5.45 3.76 15.12
C ILE A 263 4.38 3.69 14.03
N GLN A 264 3.11 3.76 14.44
CA GLN A 264 1.94 3.87 13.56
C GLN A 264 0.95 4.91 14.12
N PRO A 265 0.53 5.94 13.36
CA PRO A 265 1.03 6.32 12.04
C PRO A 265 2.43 6.95 12.10
N SER A 266 3.06 7.24 10.95
CA SER A 266 4.23 8.15 10.93
C SER A 266 3.85 9.58 11.34
N SER A 267 4.80 10.37 11.87
CA SER A 267 4.57 11.78 12.21
C SER A 267 4.24 12.62 10.99
N ALA A 268 4.85 12.35 9.84
CA ALA A 268 4.53 13.05 8.59
C ALA A 268 3.07 12.81 8.15
N THR A 269 2.56 11.58 8.32
CA THR A 269 1.14 11.28 8.04
C THR A 269 0.22 11.95 9.06
N LEU A 270 0.54 11.87 10.35
CA LEU A 270 -0.25 12.47 11.41
C LEU A 270 -0.37 14.00 11.25
N GLN A 271 0.74 14.68 10.94
CA GLN A 271 0.74 16.12 10.68
C GLN A 271 -0.13 16.50 9.47
N GLY A 272 -0.07 15.70 8.40
CA GLY A 272 -0.95 15.88 7.24
C GLY A 272 -2.43 15.72 7.61
N ALA A 273 -2.74 14.75 8.47
CA ALA A 273 -4.09 14.52 8.98
C ALA A 273 -4.61 15.71 9.77
N HIS A 274 -3.85 16.21 10.74
CA HIS A 274 -4.20 17.42 11.51
C HIS A 274 -4.46 18.62 10.61
N LYS A 275 -3.59 18.87 9.63
CA LYS A 275 -3.77 20.00 8.72
C LYS A 275 -5.09 19.89 7.95
N SER A 276 -5.37 18.72 7.37
CA SER A 276 -6.58 18.46 6.60
C SER A 276 -7.85 18.57 7.47
N VAL A 277 -7.86 17.97 8.66
CA VAL A 277 -9.02 18.02 9.58
C VAL A 277 -9.29 19.45 10.04
N LYS A 278 -8.26 20.22 10.39
CA LYS A 278 -8.41 21.65 10.76
C LYS A 278 -8.94 22.50 9.61
N GLU A 279 -8.48 22.25 8.37
CA GLU A 279 -8.99 22.97 7.19
C GLU A 279 -10.47 22.66 6.93
N ASP A 280 -10.89 21.42 7.15
CA ASP A 280 -12.28 21.03 7.01
C ASP A 280 -13.16 21.60 8.13
N ILE A 281 -12.70 21.61 9.38
CA ILE A 281 -13.42 22.28 10.49
C ILE A 281 -13.69 23.74 10.12
N LYS A 282 -12.68 24.47 9.63
CA LYS A 282 -12.84 25.84 9.14
C LYS A 282 -13.80 25.96 7.97
N ARG A 283 -13.90 24.94 7.10
CA ARG A 283 -14.87 24.92 6.00
C ARG A 283 -16.29 24.80 6.55
N SER A 284 -16.53 23.85 7.45
CA SER A 284 -17.84 23.67 8.10
C SER A 284 -18.27 24.92 8.88
N GLU A 285 -17.35 25.60 9.59
CA GLU A 285 -17.63 26.87 10.27
C GLU A 285 -18.09 27.97 9.31
N ARG A 286 -17.42 28.12 8.16
CA ARG A 286 -17.84 29.08 7.12
C ARG A 286 -19.21 28.74 6.53
N ASP A 287 -19.48 27.46 6.34
CA ASP A 287 -20.77 27.02 5.79
C ASP A 287 -21.90 27.20 6.81
N MET A 288 -21.63 27.03 8.10
CA MET A 288 -22.55 27.42 9.17
C MET A 288 -22.83 28.93 9.12
N GLU A 289 -21.79 29.77 9.09
CA GLU A 289 -21.97 31.24 9.10
C GLU A 289 -22.77 31.73 7.89
N LYS A 290 -22.48 31.22 6.68
CA LYS A 290 -23.22 31.57 5.46
C LYS A 290 -24.70 31.24 5.50
N ASN A 291 -25.10 30.21 6.25
CA ASN A 291 -26.47 29.72 6.29
C ASN A 291 -27.24 30.12 7.55
N ARG A 292 -26.58 30.80 8.51
CA ARG A 292 -27.11 31.10 9.85
C ARG A 292 -28.41 31.90 9.84
N ASP A 293 -28.47 32.96 9.04
CA ASP A 293 -29.56 33.94 9.05
C ASP A 293 -30.56 33.72 7.88
N LEU A 294 -30.35 32.68 7.09
CA LEU A 294 -31.21 32.37 5.96
C LEU A 294 -32.41 31.54 6.41
N ALA A 295 -33.62 32.10 6.30
CA ALA A 295 -34.87 31.47 6.73
C ALA A 295 -35.34 30.29 5.85
N SER A 296 -34.59 29.92 4.81
CA SER A 296 -34.99 28.83 3.92
C SER A 296 -34.75 27.45 4.56
N ALA A 297 -35.66 26.50 4.32
CA ALA A 297 -35.50 25.11 4.78
C ALA A 297 -34.19 24.48 4.26
N SER A 298 -33.75 24.86 3.05
CA SER A 298 -32.48 24.42 2.46
C SER A 298 -31.27 24.93 3.25
N ALA A 299 -31.28 26.19 3.68
CA ALA A 299 -30.21 26.77 4.48
C ALA A 299 -30.15 26.14 5.88
N LEU A 300 -31.30 25.92 6.53
CA LEU A 300 -31.35 25.22 7.83
C LEU A 300 -30.78 23.80 7.72
N ARG A 301 -31.09 23.07 6.63
CA ARG A 301 -30.52 21.74 6.37
C ARG A 301 -29.00 21.80 6.25
N LYS A 302 -28.47 22.71 5.42
CA LYS A 302 -27.02 22.89 5.22
C LYS A 302 -26.31 23.28 6.52
N PHE A 303 -26.92 24.14 7.33
CA PHE A 303 -26.40 24.53 8.63
C PHE A 303 -26.26 23.33 9.57
N ASN A 304 -27.31 22.51 9.68
CA ASN A 304 -27.30 21.32 10.54
C ASN A 304 -26.30 20.26 10.04
N GLU A 305 -26.20 20.05 8.72
CA GLU A 305 -25.20 19.17 8.11
C GLU A 305 -23.78 19.63 8.44
N ALA A 306 -23.49 20.93 8.25
CA ALA A 306 -22.18 21.51 8.58
C ALA A 306 -21.85 21.43 10.08
N MET A 307 -22.85 21.61 10.95
CA MET A 307 -22.67 21.44 12.40
C MET A 307 -22.31 20.00 12.77
N ALA A 308 -23.05 19.01 12.26
CA ALA A 308 -22.75 17.60 12.51
C ALA A 308 -21.38 17.19 11.95
N GLU A 309 -21.04 17.73 10.78
CA GLU A 309 -19.76 17.51 10.12
C GLU A 309 -18.58 18.07 10.96
N ARG A 310 -18.75 19.28 11.51
CA ARG A 310 -17.81 19.92 12.42
C ARG A 310 -17.61 19.09 13.68
N THR A 311 -18.68 18.71 14.38
CA THR A 311 -18.60 17.92 15.62
C THR A 311 -17.85 16.60 15.39
N THR A 312 -18.12 15.93 14.27
CA THR A 312 -17.43 14.68 13.91
C THR A 312 -15.93 14.91 13.70
N ARG A 313 -15.55 16.03 13.06
CA ARG A 313 -14.15 16.36 12.82
C ARG A 313 -13.40 16.84 14.06
N GLU A 314 -14.07 17.56 14.95
CA GLU A 314 -13.50 17.94 16.25
C GLU A 314 -13.18 16.68 17.09
N ALA A 315 -14.08 15.69 17.10
CA ALA A 315 -13.82 14.40 17.76
C ALA A 315 -12.65 13.63 17.12
N LEU A 316 -12.53 13.66 15.79
CA LEU A 316 -11.39 13.08 15.09
C LEU A 316 -10.09 13.82 15.43
N GLU A 317 -10.09 15.15 15.45
CA GLU A 317 -8.93 15.96 15.80
C GLU A 317 -8.41 15.63 17.21
N GLN A 318 -9.32 15.48 18.18
CA GLN A 318 -8.96 15.04 19.55
C GLN A 318 -8.26 13.68 19.56
N ARG A 319 -8.74 12.73 18.74
CA ARG A 319 -8.13 11.41 18.62
C ARG A 319 -6.77 11.45 17.92
N LEU A 320 -6.59 12.32 16.92
CA LEU A 320 -5.29 12.54 16.29
C LEU A 320 -4.30 13.16 17.27
N SER A 321 -4.73 14.13 18.08
CA SER A 321 -3.88 14.76 19.10
C SER A 321 -3.42 13.77 20.16
N ALA A 322 -4.23 12.77 20.48
CA ALA A 322 -3.80 11.68 21.37
C ALA A 322 -2.61 10.87 20.82
N LEU A 323 -2.30 10.96 19.52
CA LEU A 323 -1.18 10.26 18.88
C LEU A 323 0.06 11.14 18.67
N GLU A 324 0.06 12.40 19.13
CA GLU A 324 1.15 13.36 18.86
C GLU A 324 2.52 12.81 19.29
N GLU A 325 2.59 12.31 20.53
CA GLU A 325 3.80 11.74 21.11
C GLU A 325 4.22 10.46 20.36
N PRO A 326 5.33 10.45 19.60
CA PRO A 326 5.71 9.31 18.76
C PRO A 326 5.91 8.02 19.55
N SER A 327 6.51 8.11 20.74
CA SER A 327 6.78 6.94 21.58
C SER A 327 5.50 6.24 22.04
N SER A 328 4.40 6.99 22.22
CA SER A 328 3.10 6.47 22.67
C SER A 328 2.44 5.54 21.66
N ARG A 329 2.73 5.74 20.37
CA ARG A 329 2.16 4.99 19.23
C ARG A 329 3.12 4.00 18.59
N THR A 330 4.07 3.51 19.38
CA THR A 330 4.93 2.38 19.02
C THR A 330 4.07 1.12 18.92
N ILE A 331 4.22 0.36 17.83
CA ILE A 331 3.48 -0.90 17.59
C ILE A 331 4.36 -2.15 17.79
N GLY A 332 5.68 -1.99 17.82
CA GLY A 332 6.62 -3.10 17.91
C GLY A 332 8.06 -2.69 17.65
N HIS A 333 8.95 -3.69 17.56
CA HIS A 333 10.39 -3.48 17.39
C HIS A 333 10.94 -4.38 16.29
N VAL A 334 11.96 -3.92 15.56
CA VAL A 334 12.63 -4.75 14.55
C VAL A 334 13.25 -5.97 15.25
N LEU A 335 12.77 -7.16 14.93
CA LEU A 335 13.35 -8.43 15.36
C LEU A 335 14.62 -8.75 14.58
N PHE A 336 14.54 -8.58 13.25
CA PHE A 336 15.63 -8.87 12.33
C PHE A 336 15.47 -8.09 11.03
N SER A 337 16.58 -7.62 10.47
CA SER A 337 16.63 -7.10 9.11
C SER A 337 18.02 -7.33 8.52
N PRO A 338 18.16 -8.01 7.37
CA PRO A 338 19.45 -8.13 6.72
C PRO A 338 19.92 -6.78 6.18
N LYS A 339 21.22 -6.65 5.90
CA LYS A 339 21.74 -5.54 5.09
C LYS A 339 21.06 -5.50 3.72
N ILE A 340 20.85 -4.30 3.20
CA ILE A 340 20.47 -4.11 1.80
C ILE A 340 21.59 -4.66 0.91
N SER A 341 21.23 -5.61 0.07
CA SER A 341 22.14 -6.23 -0.88
C SER A 341 21.40 -6.74 -2.11
N GLU A 342 22.15 -7.07 -3.15
CA GLU A 342 21.63 -7.93 -4.21
C GLU A 342 21.41 -9.34 -3.64
N GLY A 343 20.19 -9.84 -3.79
CA GLY A 343 19.80 -11.22 -3.56
C GLY A 343 19.44 -11.89 -4.89
N ARG A 344 19.10 -13.17 -4.81
CA ARG A 344 18.59 -13.93 -5.96
C ARG A 344 17.28 -14.61 -5.59
N SER A 345 16.34 -14.64 -6.52
CA SER A 345 15.14 -15.48 -6.42
C SER A 345 15.52 -16.97 -6.52
N PRO A 346 14.62 -17.90 -6.19
CA PRO A 346 14.81 -19.32 -6.50
C PRO A 346 15.06 -19.59 -7.99
N SER A 347 14.57 -18.72 -8.88
CA SER A 347 14.83 -18.78 -10.33
C SER A 347 16.16 -18.15 -10.76
N GLY A 348 16.97 -17.62 -9.83
CA GLY A 348 18.28 -17.03 -10.11
C GLY A 348 18.26 -15.55 -10.50
N GLU A 349 17.08 -14.95 -10.67
CA GLU A 349 16.91 -13.53 -10.98
C GLU A 349 17.45 -12.65 -9.85
N LYS A 350 18.12 -11.57 -10.22
CA LYS A 350 18.57 -10.57 -9.25
C LYS A 350 17.36 -9.89 -8.60
N ARG A 351 17.34 -9.85 -7.27
CA ARG A 351 16.30 -9.20 -6.47
C ARG A 351 16.95 -8.31 -5.42
N CYS A 352 16.38 -7.15 -5.14
CA CYS A 352 16.85 -6.37 -4.00
C CYS A 352 16.42 -7.06 -2.70
N ARG A 353 17.38 -7.30 -1.79
CA ARG A 353 17.08 -7.76 -0.43
C ARG A 353 16.86 -6.54 0.45
N ASP A 354 15.60 -6.15 0.60
CA ASP A 354 15.20 -4.97 1.36
C ASP A 354 13.96 -5.27 2.18
N TRP A 355 14.16 -5.85 3.36
CA TRP A 355 13.06 -6.21 4.25
C TRP A 355 13.47 -6.14 5.72
N ALA A 356 12.49 -5.92 6.59
CA ALA A 356 12.61 -5.97 8.03
C ALA A 356 11.43 -6.73 8.62
N LEU A 357 11.70 -7.55 9.63
CA LEU A 357 10.70 -8.19 10.46
C LEU A 357 10.55 -7.40 11.75
N ILE A 358 9.35 -6.92 12.01
CA ILE A 358 8.99 -6.21 13.23
C ILE A 358 8.22 -7.18 14.11
N GLU A 359 8.69 -7.48 15.30
CA GLU A 359 7.88 -8.16 16.30
C GLU A 359 6.88 -7.18 16.91
N LEU A 360 5.60 -7.55 16.87
CA LEU A 360 4.51 -6.73 17.40
C LEU A 360 4.39 -6.91 18.91
N ASP A 361 4.08 -5.80 19.58
CA ASP A 361 3.82 -5.80 21.02
C ASP A 361 2.30 -5.93 21.28
N GLN A 362 1.91 -6.99 21.97
CA GLN A 362 0.51 -7.25 22.32
C GLN A 362 -0.09 -6.12 23.17
N GLU A 363 0.70 -5.49 24.04
CA GLU A 363 0.21 -4.40 24.89
C GLU A 363 -0.10 -3.14 24.08
N LYS A 364 0.42 -3.04 22.85
CA LYS A 364 0.20 -1.91 21.95
C LYS A 364 -0.99 -2.10 21.01
N HIS A 365 -1.65 -3.25 21.05
CA HIS A 365 -2.79 -3.58 20.19
C HIS A 365 -4.02 -3.88 21.04
N LYS A 366 -5.21 -3.48 20.57
CA LYS A 366 -6.46 -3.87 21.24
C LYS A 366 -6.83 -5.31 20.91
N SER A 367 -6.61 -5.70 19.67
CA SER A 367 -6.90 -7.06 19.22
C SER A 367 -5.84 -8.01 19.74
N VAL A 368 -6.23 -9.25 19.99
CA VAL A 368 -5.27 -10.33 20.26
C VAL A 368 -4.44 -10.54 18.99
N LEU A 369 -3.12 -10.40 19.07
CA LEU A 369 -2.23 -10.47 17.91
C LEU A 369 -2.42 -11.80 17.17
N ALA A 370 -2.56 -12.91 17.90
CA ALA A 370 -2.75 -14.24 17.33
C ALA A 370 -4.02 -14.38 16.46
N THR A 371 -4.99 -13.46 16.59
CA THR A 371 -6.20 -13.43 15.77
C THR A 371 -6.10 -12.48 14.57
N LEU A 372 -4.98 -11.74 14.43
CA LEU A 372 -4.79 -10.83 13.31
C LEU A 372 -4.76 -11.59 11.99
N THR A 373 -5.49 -11.06 11.02
CA THR A 373 -5.48 -11.49 9.64
C THR A 373 -4.89 -10.39 8.76
N ASN A 374 -4.36 -10.76 7.59
CA ASN A 374 -3.93 -9.83 6.56
C ASN A 374 -5.15 -9.15 5.90
N GLY A 375 -5.80 -8.24 6.63
CA GLY A 375 -6.93 -7.45 6.15
C GLY A 375 -6.47 -6.11 5.57
N MET A 376 -7.06 -5.71 4.45
CA MET A 376 -6.85 -4.40 3.85
C MET A 376 -8.17 -3.62 3.88
N PHE A 377 -8.08 -2.32 4.10
CA PHE A 377 -9.23 -1.44 3.93
C PHE A 377 -9.33 -1.02 2.46
N CYS A 378 -10.45 -1.34 1.82
CA CYS A 378 -10.70 -1.03 0.41
C CYS A 378 -11.68 0.14 0.20
N GLY A 379 -11.99 0.93 1.25
CA GLY A 379 -13.07 1.92 1.21
C GLY A 379 -14.44 1.25 1.27
N MET A 380 -15.40 1.82 2.02
CA MET A 380 -16.79 1.38 1.95
C MET A 380 -17.70 2.54 1.54
N THR A 381 -17.95 2.67 0.24
CA THR A 381 -19.15 3.34 -0.27
C THR A 381 -20.36 2.40 -0.15
N ALA A 382 -20.81 2.10 1.08
CA ALA A 382 -22.14 1.56 1.30
C ALA A 382 -22.57 1.83 2.75
N LYS A 383 -23.50 2.79 2.94
CA LYS A 383 -24.32 2.81 4.16
C LYS A 383 -25.06 1.47 4.21
N MET A 384 -24.76 0.63 5.21
CA MET A 384 -25.65 -0.48 5.54
C MET A 384 -27.01 0.11 5.91
N THR A 385 -27.99 -0.04 5.02
CA THR A 385 -29.39 0.20 5.31
C THR A 385 -29.84 -0.84 6.34
N LEU A 386 -30.04 -0.41 7.60
CA LEU A 386 -30.90 -1.14 8.52
C LEU A 386 -32.33 -1.10 7.94
N GLY A 387 -32.69 -2.14 7.20
CA GLY A 387 -34.02 -2.30 6.60
C GLY A 387 -34.57 -3.70 6.84
N ARG A 388 -35.41 -3.81 7.88
CA ARG A 388 -36.34 -4.91 8.23
C ARG A 388 -35.78 -6.34 8.30
N GLN A 389 -35.77 -6.88 9.52
CA GLN A 389 -35.71 -8.32 9.76
C GLN A 389 -36.84 -9.06 9.04
N PRO A 390 -36.53 -10.16 8.33
CA PRO A 390 -37.41 -11.31 8.25
C PRO A 390 -37.13 -12.22 9.45
N SER A 391 -38.20 -12.63 10.11
CA SER A 391 -38.19 -13.57 11.22
C SER A 391 -37.62 -14.94 10.82
N LYS A 392 -36.92 -15.55 11.78
CA LYS A 392 -36.58 -16.98 11.96
C LYS A 392 -35.25 -17.50 11.37
N SER A 393 -34.37 -17.80 12.33
CA SER A 393 -33.39 -18.90 12.38
C SER A 393 -32.41 -19.10 11.22
N SER A 394 -31.21 -18.53 11.39
CA SER A 394 -29.94 -19.26 11.20
C SER A 394 -28.78 -18.41 11.74
N LYS A 395 -28.05 -18.93 12.73
CA LYS A 395 -26.76 -18.39 13.16
C LYS A 395 -25.78 -18.53 11.98
N GLY A 396 -25.25 -17.42 11.50
CA GLY A 396 -24.18 -17.40 10.49
C GLY A 396 -23.46 -16.06 10.54
N ALA A 397 -22.31 -16.01 11.22
CA ALA A 397 -21.39 -14.89 11.13
C ALA A 397 -20.82 -14.86 9.71
N ILE A 398 -21.08 -13.80 8.95
CA ILE A 398 -20.43 -13.57 7.66
C ILE A 398 -19.04 -13.00 7.94
N GLN A 399 -18.06 -13.88 8.10
CA GLN A 399 -16.65 -13.54 7.90
C GLN A 399 -16.44 -13.36 6.39
N GLN A 400 -16.04 -12.16 5.95
CA GLN A 400 -15.49 -11.99 4.61
C GLN A 400 -14.14 -12.69 4.57
N THR A 401 -14.11 -13.89 3.99
CA THR A 401 -12.89 -14.63 3.65
C THR A 401 -12.04 -13.78 2.71
N THR A 402 -10.89 -13.32 3.22
CA THR A 402 -9.88 -12.64 2.41
C THR A 402 -8.96 -13.70 1.79
N THR A 403 -8.84 -13.64 0.47
CA THR A 403 -8.02 -14.52 -0.38
C THR A 403 -6.57 -14.62 0.10
N ILE A 404 -6.09 -15.85 0.24
CA ILE A 404 -4.68 -16.17 0.44
C ILE A 404 -3.92 -15.77 -0.82
N TRP A 405 -2.96 -14.85 -0.71
CA TRP A 405 -1.96 -14.61 -1.76
C TRP A 405 -1.04 -15.83 -1.86
N ASN A 406 -1.35 -16.75 -2.78
CA ASN A 406 -0.39 -17.78 -3.19
C ASN A 406 0.61 -17.17 -4.17
N LEU A 407 1.78 -16.79 -3.66
CA LEU A 407 2.96 -16.56 -4.48
C LEU A 407 3.49 -17.91 -4.97
N THR A 408 3.03 -18.39 -6.13
CA THR A 408 3.67 -19.51 -6.84
C THR A 408 4.92 -19.02 -7.57
N ALA A 409 6.09 -19.36 -7.05
CA ALA A 409 7.31 -19.48 -7.83
C ALA A 409 7.41 -20.93 -8.37
N LYS A 410 7.80 -21.11 -9.64
CA LYS A 410 7.96 -22.43 -10.28
C LYS A 410 8.93 -23.34 -9.49
N PRO A 411 8.60 -24.62 -9.26
CA PRO A 411 9.58 -25.65 -9.00
C PRO A 411 10.03 -26.27 -10.33
N THR A 412 11.32 -26.19 -10.65
CA THR A 412 11.90 -27.02 -11.72
C THR A 412 12.59 -28.20 -11.07
N LEU A 413 11.93 -29.36 -11.11
CA LEU A 413 12.56 -30.66 -10.89
C LEU A 413 13.55 -30.92 -12.02
N LEU A 414 14.84 -31.00 -11.69
CA LEU A 414 15.83 -31.66 -12.54
C LEU A 414 16.50 -32.73 -11.70
N SER A 415 16.12 -33.97 -12.01
CA SER A 415 16.78 -35.20 -11.62
C SER A 415 18.26 -35.11 -12.01
N SER A 416 19.16 -35.36 -11.07
CA SER A 416 20.48 -35.89 -11.41
C SER A 416 20.84 -37.00 -10.45
N ARG A 417 21.12 -38.16 -11.06
CA ARG A 417 21.64 -39.36 -10.43
C ARG A 417 23.00 -39.05 -9.80
N GLU A 418 23.20 -39.45 -8.56
CA GLU A 418 24.54 -39.64 -8.00
C GLU A 418 25.24 -40.82 -8.69
N PRO A 419 26.58 -40.78 -8.73
CA PRO A 419 27.32 -41.95 -8.30
C PRO A 419 28.22 -41.63 -7.11
N LEU A 420 28.10 -42.54 -6.14
CA LEU A 420 28.99 -42.81 -5.02
C LEU A 420 30.47 -42.77 -5.43
N LEU A 421 31.29 -42.04 -4.69
CA LEU A 421 32.67 -42.41 -4.41
C LEU A 421 33.05 -42.03 -2.97
N SER A 422 33.34 -43.09 -2.20
CA SER A 422 33.78 -43.12 -0.82
C SER A 422 35.25 -42.71 -0.65
N THR A 423 35.59 -42.28 0.59
CA THR A 423 36.86 -42.39 1.36
C THR A 423 37.24 -41.01 1.93
N SER A 424 37.72 -40.82 3.16
CA SER A 424 37.87 -41.63 4.36
C SER A 424 38.05 -40.67 5.56
N CYS A 425 37.84 -41.18 6.77
CA CYS A 425 37.97 -40.49 8.06
C CYS A 425 39.34 -39.87 8.34
N GLY A 426 39.36 -38.84 9.21
CA GLY A 426 40.56 -38.35 9.89
C GLY A 426 40.26 -37.27 10.95
N ASN A 427 40.01 -37.69 12.19
CA ASN A 427 39.93 -36.86 13.40
C ASN A 427 41.27 -36.19 13.72
N HIS A 428 41.29 -34.92 14.15
CA HIS A 428 42.10 -34.50 15.30
C HIS A 428 41.74 -33.12 15.90
N GLN A 429 41.89 -33.05 17.23
CA GLN A 429 41.52 -31.98 18.16
C GLN A 429 42.63 -30.93 18.35
N ARG A 430 42.21 -29.76 18.86
CA ARG A 430 42.90 -28.78 19.76
C ARG A 430 44.18 -28.08 19.26
N ASN A 431 44.17 -26.74 19.23
CA ASN A 431 44.70 -25.92 20.34
C ASN A 431 44.53 -24.40 20.15
N GLN A 432 44.70 -23.68 21.25
CA GLN A 432 44.34 -22.29 21.51
C GLN A 432 45.38 -21.24 21.07
N ARG A 433 44.87 -20.01 20.85
CA ARG A 433 45.37 -18.69 21.35
C ARG A 433 46.45 -17.90 20.55
N PRO A 434 46.56 -16.56 20.78
CA PRO A 434 46.37 -15.54 19.73
C PRO A 434 47.57 -14.59 19.56
N CYS A 435 47.56 -13.71 18.54
CA CYS A 435 48.38 -12.50 18.62
C CYS A 435 47.88 -11.33 17.77
N ARG A 436 48.01 -10.14 18.37
CA ARG A 436 47.70 -8.79 17.88
C ARG A 436 48.69 -8.33 16.79
N LYS A 437 48.23 -7.46 15.89
CA LYS A 437 48.71 -6.08 15.61
C LYS A 437 48.47 -5.68 14.14
N GLN A 438 47.75 -4.58 13.94
CA GLN A 438 47.71 -3.73 12.73
C GLN A 438 49.04 -2.95 12.56
N PRO A 439 49.17 -1.94 11.66
CA PRO A 439 48.84 -1.83 10.22
C PRO A 439 50.02 -1.26 9.40
N TRP A 440 50.03 -1.41 8.07
CA TRP A 440 50.86 -0.57 7.19
C TRP A 440 50.09 -0.08 5.96
N TRP A 441 50.21 1.22 5.73
CA TRP A 441 49.75 1.99 4.58
C TRP A 441 50.57 1.67 3.33
N ARG A 442 49.96 1.75 2.14
CA ARG A 442 50.45 2.60 1.04
C ARG A 442 49.48 2.68 -0.14
N GLU A 443 49.24 3.93 -0.48
CA GLU A 443 48.66 4.50 -1.68
C GLU A 443 49.59 4.27 -2.88
N ARG A 444 49.04 3.88 -4.04
CA ARG A 444 49.61 4.26 -5.33
C ARG A 444 48.59 4.23 -6.47
N GLU A 445 48.58 5.37 -7.13
CA GLU A 445 47.87 5.82 -8.32
C GLU A 445 47.89 4.93 -9.58
N LEU A 446 46.84 5.15 -10.36
CA LEU A 446 46.78 5.31 -11.82
C LEU A 446 47.42 4.22 -12.71
N ARG A 447 46.56 3.57 -13.49
CA ARG A 447 46.70 3.52 -14.96
C ARG A 447 45.35 3.26 -15.63
N ARG A 448 44.94 4.24 -16.44
CA ARG A 448 43.95 4.09 -17.52
C ARG A 448 44.50 3.07 -18.52
N VAL A 449 43.67 2.11 -18.92
CA VAL A 449 43.75 1.53 -20.26
C VAL A 449 42.36 1.59 -20.86
N VAL A 450 42.23 2.49 -21.82
CA VAL A 450 41.15 2.55 -22.80
C VAL A 450 41.51 1.53 -23.89
N CYS A 451 40.62 0.59 -24.16
CA CYS A 451 40.56 -0.06 -25.47
C CYS A 451 39.10 -0.03 -25.93
N HIS A 452 38.91 0.62 -27.08
CA HIS A 452 37.69 0.71 -27.86
C HIS A 452 37.56 -0.51 -28.80
N PRO A 453 36.42 -0.65 -29.50
CA PRO A 453 35.78 -1.94 -29.76
C PRO A 453 36.19 -2.57 -31.08
N ASN A 454 35.81 -3.85 -31.24
CA ASN A 454 35.35 -4.43 -32.49
C ASN A 454 34.01 -5.13 -32.24
#